data_AF-A0A8T3KZF7-F1
#
_entry.id   AF-A0A8T3KZF7-F1
#
_cell.length_a   1.000
_cell.length_b   1.000
_cell.length_c   1.000
_cell.angle_alpha   90.00
_cell.angle_beta   90.00
_cell.angle_gamma   90.00
#
_symmetry.space_group_name_H-M   'P 1'
#
loop_
_entity.id
_entity.type
_entity.pdbx_description
1 polymer ?
#
loop_
_entity_poly.entity_id
_entity_poly.type
_entity_poly.pdbx_seq_one_letter_code
_entity_poly.pdbx_strand_id
1 'polypeptide(L)'
;MTDNNTTDIGGVSVTVKELTVADIRDRLRAISNEPENPEDEDILDAMLLKKITFSDLFAMTDLDQEGLDKLSGLQLEKLVAECERLNPLFFKMLDRLAMIGRTIQSD
;
A
#
# COMPACT_ATOMS: atom_id res chain seq x y z
N MET A 1 8.48 -14.09 0.96
CA MET A 1 9.64 -14.18 1.88
C MET A 1 9.94 -12.75 2.28
N THR A 2 9.70 -12.39 3.54
CA THR A 2 9.90 -11.03 4.07
C THR A 2 11.33 -10.88 4.57
N ASP A 3 11.90 -9.69 4.38
CA ASP A 3 13.25 -9.41 4.84
C ASP A 3 13.27 -9.13 6.36
N ASN A 4 14.37 -9.48 7.02
CA ASN A 4 14.61 -9.09 8.41
C ASN A 4 16.10 -8.73 8.61
N ASN A 5 16.35 -7.85 9.57
CA ASN A 5 17.70 -7.40 9.90
C ASN A 5 17.83 -7.16 11.41
N THR A 6 18.93 -7.63 12.00
CA THR A 6 19.24 -7.39 13.41
C THR A 6 20.21 -6.22 13.52
N THR A 7 19.87 -5.25 14.36
CA THR A 7 20.66 -4.04 14.60
C THR A 7 20.84 -3.81 16.11
N ASP A 8 22.01 -3.31 16.50
CA ASP A 8 22.24 -2.83 17.86
C ASP A 8 21.74 -1.39 17.99
N ILE A 9 20.89 -1.13 19.00
CA ILE A 9 20.41 0.20 19.35
C ILE A 9 20.76 0.44 20.81
N GLY A 10 21.90 1.10 21.06
CA GLY A 10 22.35 1.44 22.41
C GLY A 10 22.67 0.23 23.29
N GLY A 11 23.26 -0.82 22.72
CA GLY A 11 23.57 -2.07 23.41
C GLY A 11 22.41 -3.06 23.51
N VAL A 12 21.26 -2.73 22.91
CA VAL A 12 20.12 -3.65 22.77
C VAL A 12 20.08 -4.18 21.35
N SER A 13 20.21 -5.50 21.21
CA SER A 13 20.04 -6.19 19.92
C SER A 13 18.56 -6.28 19.58
N VAL A 14 18.15 -5.67 18.48
CA VAL A 14 16.76 -5.61 17.99
C VAL A 14 16.69 -6.17 16.58
N THR A 15 15.78 -7.12 16.34
CA THR A 15 15.47 -7.61 14.99
C THR A 15 14.29 -6.85 14.41
N VAL A 16 14.54 -6.14 13.31
CA VAL A 16 13.52 -5.49 12.50
C VAL A 16 13.05 -6.49 11.44
N LYS A 17 11.74 -6.65 11.29
CA LYS A 17 11.14 -7.44 10.21
C LYS A 17 10.35 -6.54 9.27
N GLU A 18 10.38 -6.87 8.00
CA GLU A 18 9.48 -6.30 7.01
C GLU A 18 8.05 -6.81 7.26
N LEU A 19 7.06 -5.92 7.07
CA LEU A 19 5.66 -6.25 7.20
C LEU A 19 5.08 -6.63 5.84
N THR A 20 4.23 -7.65 5.82
CA THR A 20 3.34 -7.92 4.69
C THR A 20 2.13 -7.00 4.68
N VAL A 21 1.40 -6.93 3.56
CA VAL A 21 0.12 -6.22 3.51
C VAL A 21 -0.86 -6.77 4.56
N ALA A 22 -0.88 -8.09 4.79
CA ALA A 22 -1.66 -8.69 5.87
C ALA A 22 -1.20 -8.21 7.26
N ASP A 23 0.11 -8.19 7.54
CA ASP A 23 0.62 -7.67 8.81
C ASP A 23 0.18 -6.20 9.01
N ILE A 24 0.18 -5.38 7.95
CA ILE A 24 -0.24 -3.98 8.03
C ILE A 24 -1.74 -3.87 8.30
N ARG A 25 -2.57 -4.69 7.63
CA ARG A 25 -4.02 -4.73 7.89
C ARG A 25 -4.33 -5.11 9.33
N ASP A 26 -3.67 -6.13 9.86
CA ASP A 26 -3.83 -6.56 11.24
C ASP A 26 -3.42 -5.45 12.23
N ARG A 27 -2.39 -4.67 11.89
CA ARG A 27 -1.97 -3.51 12.69
C ARG A 27 -3.00 -2.39 12.65
N LEU A 28 -3.62 -2.12 11.51
CA LEU A 28 -4.67 -1.10 11.39
C LEU A 28 -5.89 -1.46 12.26
N ARG A 29 -6.36 -2.72 12.17
CA ARG A 29 -7.46 -3.24 13.00
C ARG A 29 -7.15 -3.15 14.50
N ALA A 30 -5.90 -3.42 14.88
CA ALA A 30 -5.46 -3.28 16.26
C ALA A 30 -5.48 -1.82 16.76
N ILE A 31 -5.34 -0.83 15.86
CA ILE A 31 -5.42 0.60 16.20
C ILE A 31 -6.88 1.05 16.28
N SER A 32 -7.75 0.58 15.38
CA SER A 32 -9.18 0.94 15.37
C SER A 32 -9.97 0.30 16.54
N ASN A 33 -9.42 -0.71 17.22
CA ASN A 33 -10.10 -1.54 18.22
C ASN A 33 -11.38 -2.23 17.69
N GLU A 34 -11.53 -2.32 16.38
CA GLU A 34 -12.65 -2.95 15.72
C GLU A 34 -12.11 -4.16 14.93
N PRO A 35 -12.54 -5.38 15.26
CA PRO A 35 -11.95 -6.58 14.68
C PRO A 35 -12.23 -6.73 13.18
N GLU A 36 -13.34 -6.17 12.68
CA GLU A 36 -13.74 -6.22 11.26
C GLU A 36 -14.62 -5.01 10.92
N ASN A 37 -13.99 -3.89 10.55
CA ASN A 37 -14.70 -2.77 9.93
C ASN A 37 -14.36 -2.75 8.42
N PRO A 38 -15.35 -2.85 7.51
CA PRO A 38 -15.11 -2.69 6.07
C PRO A 38 -14.41 -1.37 5.70
N GLU A 39 -14.61 -0.31 6.50
CA GLU A 39 -13.95 0.98 6.30
C GLU A 39 -12.43 0.91 6.53
N ASP A 40 -11.92 -0.10 7.26
CA ASP A 40 -10.47 -0.30 7.43
C ASP A 40 -9.79 -0.70 6.11
N GLU A 41 -10.50 -1.37 5.19
CA GLU A 41 -9.97 -1.68 3.86
C GLU A 41 -9.83 -0.42 3.01
N ASP A 42 -10.84 0.46 3.02
CA ASP A 42 -10.79 1.75 2.33
C ASP A 42 -9.66 2.66 2.87
N ILE A 43 -9.44 2.64 4.19
CA ILE A 43 -8.35 3.37 4.83
C ILE A 43 -6.99 2.78 4.44
N LEU A 44 -6.87 1.45 4.42
CA LEU A 44 -5.63 0.78 4.04
C LEU A 44 -5.23 1.12 2.60
N ASP A 45 -6.19 1.06 1.67
CA ASP A 45 -6.03 1.46 0.28
C ASP A 45 -5.54 2.91 0.16
N ALA A 46 -6.25 3.82 0.84
CA ALA A 46 -5.95 5.25 0.79
C ALA A 46 -4.58 5.62 1.41
N MET A 47 -4.11 4.84 2.40
CA MET A 47 -2.88 5.13 3.13
C MET A 47 -1.64 4.47 2.55
N LEU A 48 -1.76 3.26 1.99
CA LEU A 48 -0.60 2.53 1.45
C LEU A 48 -0.24 2.95 0.03
N LEU A 49 -1.23 3.31 -0.79
CA LEU A 49 -1.01 3.63 -2.18
C LEU A 49 -1.35 5.09 -2.47
N LYS A 50 -0.36 5.85 -2.97
CA LYS A 50 -0.50 7.30 -3.15
C LYS A 50 -1.30 7.73 -4.37
N LYS A 51 -1.29 6.92 -5.43
CA LYS A 51 -1.85 7.29 -6.75
C LYS A 51 -3.00 6.40 -7.22
N ILE A 52 -3.05 5.16 -6.74
CA ILE A 52 -3.96 4.11 -7.21
C ILE A 52 -4.53 3.36 -6.01
N THR A 53 -5.62 2.63 -6.19
CA THR A 53 -6.24 1.76 -5.18
C THR A 53 -5.79 0.30 -5.34
N PHE A 54 -6.13 -0.60 -4.41
CA PHE A 54 -5.94 -2.04 -4.66
C PHE A 54 -6.86 -2.55 -5.78
N SER A 55 -8.04 -1.95 -5.96
CA SER A 55 -8.90 -2.26 -7.12
C SER A 55 -8.20 -1.96 -8.46
N ASP A 56 -7.56 -0.80 -8.58
CA ASP A 56 -6.76 -0.46 -9.77
C ASP A 56 -5.58 -1.45 -9.95
N LEU A 57 -4.94 -1.86 -8.85
CA LEU A 57 -3.85 -2.83 -8.87
C LEU A 57 -4.33 -4.19 -9.41
N PHE A 58 -5.49 -4.68 -8.95
CA PHE A 58 -6.11 -5.91 -9.45
C PHE A 58 -6.55 -5.81 -10.91
N ALA A 59 -6.89 -4.61 -11.39
CA ALA A 59 -7.19 -4.42 -12.82
C ALA A 59 -5.94 -4.49 -13.72
N MET A 60 -4.74 -4.29 -13.16
CA MET A 60 -3.47 -4.27 -13.88
C MET A 60 -2.62 -5.52 -13.68
N THR A 61 -3.03 -6.43 -12.80
CA THR A 61 -2.25 -7.59 -12.36
C THR A 61 -3.13 -8.82 -12.23
N ASP A 62 -2.53 -10.00 -12.32
CA ASP A 62 -3.23 -11.28 -12.06
C ASP A 62 -3.27 -11.63 -10.56
N LEU A 63 -3.06 -10.65 -9.66
CA LEU A 63 -3.11 -10.85 -8.22
C LEU A 63 -4.56 -10.89 -7.73
N ASP A 64 -4.81 -11.77 -6.77
CA ASP A 64 -5.99 -11.74 -5.93
C ASP A 64 -5.64 -11.19 -4.53
N GLN A 65 -6.65 -11.10 -3.66
CA GLN A 65 -6.48 -10.61 -2.29
C GLN A 65 -5.46 -11.44 -1.49
N GLU A 66 -5.46 -12.77 -1.66
CA GLU A 66 -4.54 -13.66 -0.96
C GLU A 66 -3.09 -13.44 -1.44
N GLY A 67 -2.91 -13.20 -2.73
CA GLY A 67 -1.62 -12.85 -3.33
C GLY A 67 -1.11 -11.50 -2.82
N LEU A 68 -1.97 -10.48 -2.80
CA LEU A 68 -1.65 -9.16 -2.28
C LEU A 68 -1.20 -9.21 -0.82
N ASP A 69 -1.93 -9.97 0.01
CA ASP A 69 -1.68 -10.11 1.45
C ASP A 69 -0.30 -10.70 1.79
N LYS A 70 0.26 -11.48 0.86
CA LYS A 70 1.59 -12.09 0.97
C LYS A 70 2.71 -11.14 0.55
N LEU A 71 2.40 -10.06 -0.16
CA LEU A 71 3.41 -9.09 -0.57
C LEU A 71 3.92 -8.32 0.64
N SER A 72 5.23 -8.17 0.70
CA SER A 72 5.87 -7.23 1.61
C SER A 72 5.70 -5.79 1.14
N GLY A 73 5.92 -4.82 2.02
CA GLY A 73 5.89 -3.39 1.65
C GLY A 73 6.81 -3.06 0.48
N LEU A 74 8.05 -3.56 0.47
CA LEU A 74 8.99 -3.32 -0.64
C LEU A 74 8.56 -4.04 -1.93
N GLN A 75 7.96 -5.22 -1.82
CA GLN A 75 7.44 -5.93 -2.98
C GLN A 75 6.23 -5.19 -3.59
N LEU A 76 5.35 -4.65 -2.76
CA LEU A 76 4.22 -3.84 -3.20
C LEU A 76 4.70 -2.56 -3.91
N GLU A 77 5.68 -1.85 -3.35
CA GLU A 77 6.27 -0.66 -4.00
C GLU A 77 6.87 -1.00 -5.38
N LYS A 78 7.62 -2.11 -5.47
CA LYS A 78 8.19 -2.58 -6.75
C LYS A 78 7.10 -2.90 -7.77
N LEU A 79 6.01 -3.54 -7.33
CA LEU A 79 4.88 -3.87 -8.19
C LEU A 79 4.19 -2.60 -8.71
N VAL A 80 3.92 -1.63 -7.84
CA VAL A 80 3.31 -0.35 -8.22
C VAL A 80 4.17 0.40 -9.24
N ALA A 81 5.48 0.41 -9.05
CA ALA A 81 6.41 1.02 -10.01
C ALA A 81 6.36 0.33 -11.39
N GLU A 82 6.21 -1.00 -11.41
CA GLU A 82 6.06 -1.76 -12.64
C GLU A 82 4.71 -1.50 -13.33
N CYS A 83 3.63 -1.38 -12.55
CA CYS A 83 2.32 -0.96 -13.04
C CYS A 83 2.39 0.44 -13.68
N GLU A 84 3.07 1.41 -13.06
CA GLU A 84 3.27 2.76 -13.63
C GLU A 84 4.10 2.72 -14.91
N ARG A 85 5.15 1.89 -14.93
CA ARG A 85 6.01 1.71 -16.11
C ARG A 85 5.24 1.14 -17.31
N LEU A 86 4.36 0.17 -17.08
CA LEU A 86 3.57 -0.48 -18.13
C LEU A 86 2.32 0.29 -18.52
N ASN A 87 1.76 1.10 -17.62
CA ASN A 87 0.51 1.83 -17.83
C ASN A 87 0.68 3.36 -17.78
N PRO A 88 1.65 3.96 -18.49
CA PRO A 88 2.00 5.37 -18.30
C PRO A 88 0.87 6.34 -18.64
N LEU A 89 -0.06 5.95 -19.52
CA LEU A 89 -1.22 6.78 -19.86
C LEU A 89 -2.23 6.87 -18.72
N PHE A 90 -2.47 5.76 -18.01
CA PHE A 90 -3.36 5.71 -16.86
C PHE A 90 -2.85 6.60 -15.72
N PHE A 91 -1.57 6.47 -15.37
CA PHE A 91 -0.97 7.28 -14.31
C PHE A 91 -0.92 8.78 -14.67
N LYS A 92 -0.64 9.12 -15.95
CA LYS A 92 -0.75 10.52 -16.43
C LYS A 92 -2.18 11.07 -16.36
N MET A 93 -3.19 10.23 -16.59
CA MET A 93 -4.59 10.63 -16.44
C MET A 93 -4.91 10.93 -14.97
N LEU A 94 -4.47 10.07 -14.05
CA LEU A 94 -4.63 10.28 -12.61
C LEU A 94 -3.93 11.55 -12.13
N ASP A 95 -2.71 11.81 -12.58
CA ASP A 95 -1.98 13.05 -12.25
C ASP A 95 -2.75 14.30 -12.71
N ARG A 96 -3.37 14.25 -13.91
CA ARG A 96 -4.21 15.34 -14.43
C ARG A 96 -5.49 15.51 -13.63
N LEU A 97 -6.14 14.41 -13.27
CA LEU A 97 -7.36 14.43 -12.46
C LEU A 97 -7.09 15.05 -11.08
N ALA A 98 -5.98 14.67 -10.44
CA ALA A 98 -5.55 15.22 -9.16
C ALA A 98 -5.24 16.73 -9.25
N MET A 99 -4.70 17.21 -10.37
CA MET A 99 -4.51 18.64 -10.60
C MET A 99 -5.84 19.39 -10.69
N ILE A 100 -6.81 18.85 -11.45
CA ILE A 100 -8.14 19.46 -11.60
C ILE A 100 -8.87 19.53 -10.26
N GLY A 101 -8.83 18.45 -9.47
CA GLY A 101 -9.48 18.41 -8.15
C GLY A 101 -8.95 19.48 -7.17
N ARG A 102 -7.65 19.77 -7.18
CA ARG A 102 -7.06 20.84 -6.35
C ARG A 102 -7.48 22.24 -6.80
N THR A 103 -7.64 22.45 -8.10
CA THR A 103 -8.11 23.74 -8.64
C THR A 103 -9.55 24.02 -8.22
N ILE A 104 -10.42 23.00 -8.19
CA ILE A 104 -11.84 23.17 -7.82
C ILE A 104 -12.05 23.43 -6.31
N GLN A 105 -11.16 22.94 -5.43
CA GLN A 105 -11.22 23.21 -3.98
C GLN A 105 -10.65 24.57 -3.55
N SER A 106 -10.04 25.33 -4.46
CA SER A 106 -9.38 26.61 -4.15
C SER A 106 -10.26 27.84 -4.43
N ASP A 107 -11.54 27.64 -4.78
CA ASP A 107 -12.60 28.64 -4.95
C ASP A 107 -13.67 28.48 -3.87
#